data_AF-H4GJJ1-F1
#
_entry.id   AF-H4GJJ1-F1
#
_cell.length_a   1.000
_cell.length_b   1.000
_cell.length_c   1.000
_cell.angle_alpha   90.00
_cell.angle_beta   90.00
_cell.angle_gamma   90.00
#
_symmetry.space_group_name_H-M   'P 1'
#
loop_
_entity.id
_entity.type
_entity.pdbx_description
1 polymer ?
#
loop_
_entity_poly.entity_id
_entity_poly.type
_entity_poly.pdbx_seq_one_letter_code
_entity_poly.pdbx_strand_id
1 'polypeptide(L)'
;MWNTSKDQALANFMASWAPKMGQSYVKYDGTNSIKSASGMTYPDDFDIAYFQSTPAKGAGNGTETKISMGWAPNGQGPYDYNVVAIYNYNSGKAEGRITYAFCVHNGQPVALVNQTTNGNDVWTVTQNQDVSSNFAKIFNEN
;
A
#
# COMPACT_ATOMS: atom_id res chain seq x y z
N MET A 1 15.72 1.66 -9.06
CA MET A 1 15.26 0.25 -8.93
C MET A 1 15.07 -0.05 -7.46
N TRP A 2 14.03 -0.80 -7.09
CA TRP A 2 13.85 -1.27 -5.71
C TRP A 2 14.80 -2.43 -5.41
N ASN A 3 15.35 -2.49 -4.20
CA ASN A 3 16.34 -3.50 -3.82
C ASN A 3 16.22 -3.86 -2.33
N THR A 4 16.97 -4.87 -1.90
CA THR A 4 16.95 -5.38 -0.52
C THR A 4 17.29 -4.32 0.53
N SER A 5 18.23 -3.40 0.25
CA SER A 5 18.59 -2.33 1.19
C SER A 5 17.43 -1.37 1.43
N LYS A 6 16.72 -0.99 0.36
CA LYS A 6 15.51 -0.13 0.44
C LYS A 6 14.36 -0.84 1.13
N ASP A 7 14.19 -2.12 0.84
CA ASP A 7 13.19 -2.97 1.48
C ASP A 7 13.43 -3.12 3.00
N GLN A 8 14.69 -3.27 3.40
CA GLN A 8 15.08 -3.29 4.82
C GLN A 8 14.89 -1.93 5.49
N ALA A 9 15.25 -0.83 4.82
CA ALA A 9 15.02 0.52 5.34
C ALA A 9 13.52 0.79 5.56
N LEU A 10 12.67 0.36 4.63
CA LEU A 10 11.22 0.46 4.76
C LEU A 10 10.70 -0.40 5.92
N ALA A 11 11.19 -1.63 6.07
CA ALA A 11 10.81 -2.50 7.18
C ALA A 11 11.18 -1.87 8.54
N ASN A 12 12.37 -1.30 8.65
CA ASN A 12 12.82 -0.60 9.87
C ASN A 12 11.94 0.62 10.18
N PHE A 13 11.61 1.42 9.15
CA PHE A 13 10.67 2.53 9.29
C PHE A 13 9.32 2.04 9.82
N MET A 14 8.69 1.07 9.15
CA MET A 14 7.37 0.54 9.54
C MET A 14 7.36 -0.02 10.96
N ALA A 15 8.42 -0.75 11.35
CA ALA A 15 8.57 -1.29 12.71
C ALA A 15 8.67 -0.19 13.79
N SER A 16 9.30 0.95 13.47
CA SER A 16 9.43 2.08 14.39
C SER A 16 8.20 2.99 14.43
N TRP A 17 7.50 3.12 13.31
CA TRP A 17 6.38 4.04 13.13
C TRP A 17 5.07 3.41 13.59
N ALA A 18 4.80 2.16 13.23
CA ALA A 18 3.51 1.51 13.51
C ALA A 18 3.12 1.49 15.00
N PRO A 19 4.02 1.22 15.96
CA PRO A 19 3.69 1.26 17.38
C PRO A 19 3.24 2.65 17.86
N LYS A 20 3.74 3.73 17.27
CA LYS A 20 3.34 5.11 17.60
C LYS A 20 1.88 5.38 17.23
N MET A 21 1.35 4.61 16.27
CA MET A 21 -0.04 4.66 15.83
C MET A 21 -0.92 3.60 16.52
N GLY A 22 -0.35 2.78 17.43
CA GLY A 22 -1.04 1.64 18.02
C GLY A 22 -1.35 0.52 17.00
N GLN A 23 -0.50 0.36 15.99
CA GLN A 23 -0.70 -0.58 14.87
C GLN A 23 0.44 -1.61 14.82
N SER A 24 0.14 -2.83 14.36
CA SER A 24 1.09 -3.94 14.24
C SER A 24 0.99 -4.59 12.86
N TYR A 25 1.74 -4.07 11.89
CA TYR A 25 1.67 -4.57 10.51
C TYR A 25 2.41 -5.90 10.32
N VAL A 26 1.78 -6.80 9.58
CA VAL A 26 2.41 -7.97 8.97
C VAL A 26 2.88 -7.59 7.57
N LYS A 27 4.17 -7.78 7.29
CA LYS A 27 4.76 -7.59 5.96
C LYS A 27 4.56 -8.83 5.10
N TYR A 28 4.28 -8.66 3.81
CA TYR A 28 4.26 -9.77 2.87
C TYR A 28 5.68 -10.33 2.71
N ASP A 29 5.84 -11.64 2.88
CA ASP A 29 7.14 -12.31 2.88
C ASP A 29 7.62 -12.72 1.48
N GLY A 30 6.83 -12.43 0.45
CA GLY A 30 7.10 -12.80 -0.94
C GLY A 30 6.52 -14.15 -1.36
N THR A 31 5.94 -14.93 -0.43
CA THR A 31 5.46 -16.29 -0.69
C THR A 31 4.05 -16.56 -0.14
N ASN A 32 3.76 -16.15 1.10
CA ASN A 32 2.51 -16.41 1.79
C ASN A 32 1.60 -15.18 1.74
N SER A 33 0.50 -15.29 0.99
CA SER A 33 -0.44 -14.18 0.84
C SER A 33 -1.00 -13.69 2.17
N ILE A 34 -1.17 -12.39 2.31
CA ILE A 34 -1.74 -11.78 3.50
C ILE A 34 -3.25 -11.65 3.36
N LYS A 35 -3.97 -12.15 4.37
CA LYS A 35 -5.43 -11.96 4.49
C LYS A 35 -5.77 -10.71 5.29
N SER A 36 -6.52 -9.78 4.69
CA SER A 36 -7.12 -8.65 5.38
C SER A 36 -8.39 -9.09 6.13
N ALA A 37 -8.76 -8.35 7.18
CA ALA A 37 -10.01 -8.61 7.89
C ALA A 37 -11.29 -8.29 7.06
N SER A 38 -11.16 -7.64 5.89
CA SER A 38 -12.27 -7.45 4.94
C SER A 38 -12.45 -8.63 3.98
N GLY A 39 -11.59 -9.65 4.06
CA GLY A 39 -11.65 -10.85 3.22
C GLY A 39 -10.75 -10.83 1.98
N MET A 40 -10.02 -9.72 1.74
CA MET A 40 -9.05 -9.63 0.64
C MET A 40 -7.78 -10.41 0.95
N THR A 41 -7.16 -10.94 -0.08
CA THR A 41 -5.91 -11.71 -0.04
C THR A 41 -4.89 -11.04 -0.94
N TYR A 42 -3.84 -10.46 -0.38
CA TYR A 42 -2.80 -9.75 -1.15
C TYR A 42 -1.50 -10.55 -1.21
N PRO A 43 -0.79 -10.56 -2.35
CA PRO A 43 -1.05 -9.79 -3.57
C PRO A 43 -2.13 -10.37 -4.52
N ASP A 44 -2.72 -11.52 -4.20
CA ASP A 44 -3.57 -12.30 -5.12
C ASP A 44 -4.76 -11.52 -5.70
N ASP A 45 -5.40 -10.66 -4.91
CA ASP A 45 -6.60 -9.90 -5.28
C ASP A 45 -6.29 -8.51 -5.90
N PHE A 46 -5.05 -8.24 -6.32
CA PHE A 46 -4.74 -6.95 -6.98
C PHE A 46 -5.40 -6.77 -8.35
N ASP A 47 -5.87 -7.84 -9.00
CA ASP A 47 -6.55 -7.81 -10.31
C ASP A 47 -7.96 -7.18 -10.28
N ILE A 48 -8.54 -7.07 -9.08
CA ILE A 48 -9.82 -6.41 -8.81
C ILE A 48 -9.66 -5.03 -8.13
N ALA A 49 -8.44 -4.49 -8.08
CA ALA A 49 -8.15 -3.21 -7.43
C ALA A 49 -8.77 -2.01 -8.17
N TYR A 50 -9.33 -1.09 -7.38
CA TYR A 50 -9.78 0.22 -7.82
C TYR A 50 -8.92 1.30 -7.17
N PHE A 51 -8.77 2.43 -7.86
CA PHE A 51 -8.16 3.63 -7.31
C PHE A 51 -9.22 4.72 -7.20
N GLN A 52 -9.22 5.42 -6.08
CA GLN A 52 -9.99 6.65 -5.91
C GLN A 52 -9.01 7.78 -5.63
N SER A 53 -9.02 8.80 -6.49
CA SER A 53 -8.26 10.01 -6.22
C SER A 53 -8.89 10.75 -5.04
N THR A 54 -8.06 11.37 -4.20
CA THR A 54 -8.55 12.31 -3.19
C THR A 54 -9.23 13.47 -3.92
N PRO A 55 -10.55 13.69 -3.76
CA PRO A 55 -11.23 14.76 -4.45
C PRO A 55 -10.68 16.12 -3.99
N ALA A 56 -10.66 17.09 -4.90
CA ALA A 56 -10.39 18.48 -4.54
C ALA A 56 -11.39 18.92 -3.47
N LYS A 57 -10.97 19.79 -2.54
CA LYS A 57 -11.84 20.29 -1.46
C LYS A 57 -13.13 20.86 -2.06
N GLY A 58 -14.27 20.23 -1.77
CA GLY A 58 -15.60 20.63 -2.28
C GLY A 58 -16.09 19.88 -3.52
N ALA A 59 -15.26 19.03 -4.15
CA ALA A 59 -15.76 17.98 -5.03
C ALA A 59 -16.31 16.84 -4.16
N GLY A 60 -17.42 16.21 -4.57
CA GLY A 60 -18.00 15.06 -3.87
C GLY A 60 -17.04 13.86 -3.80
N ASN A 61 -17.55 12.67 -3.46
CA ASN A 61 -16.72 11.46 -3.44
C ASN A 61 -16.00 11.28 -4.79
N GLY A 62 -14.69 11.03 -4.75
CA GLY A 62 -13.89 10.84 -5.96
C GLY A 62 -14.39 9.67 -6.81
N THR A 63 -14.10 9.68 -8.11
CA THR A 63 -14.48 8.57 -8.99
C THR A 63 -13.56 7.36 -8.76
N GLU A 64 -14.14 6.20 -8.49
CA GLU A 64 -13.43 4.94 -8.44
C GLU A 64 -13.13 4.47 -9.87
N THR A 65 -11.86 4.21 -10.17
CA THR A 65 -11.41 3.73 -11.48
C THR A 65 -10.67 2.42 -11.29
N LYS A 66 -10.98 1.39 -12.08
CA LYS A 66 -10.22 0.14 -12.05
C LYS A 66 -8.77 0.43 -12.47
N ILE A 67 -7.79 -0.09 -11.74
CA ILE A 67 -6.36 0.12 -12.01
C ILE A 67 -5.63 -1.19 -12.25
N SER A 68 -4.51 -1.13 -12.99
CA SER A 68 -3.57 -2.24 -13.07
C SER A 68 -2.59 -2.17 -11.90
N MET A 69 -2.71 -3.06 -10.94
CA MET A 69 -1.83 -3.18 -9.78
C MET A 69 -1.29 -4.60 -9.68
N GLY A 70 -0.05 -4.76 -9.26
CA GLY A 70 0.52 -6.10 -9.14
C GLY A 70 1.88 -6.15 -8.48
N TRP A 71 2.22 -7.33 -7.95
CA TRP A 71 3.49 -7.57 -7.29
C TRP A 71 4.66 -7.50 -8.27
N ALA A 72 5.62 -6.61 -7.96
CA ALA A 72 6.81 -6.35 -8.75
C ALA A 72 7.97 -6.00 -7.80
N PRO A 73 8.65 -7.00 -7.21
CA PRO A 73 9.58 -6.81 -6.08
C PRO A 73 10.85 -6.02 -6.41
N ASN A 74 11.14 -5.74 -7.69
CA ASN A 74 12.25 -4.87 -8.13
C ASN A 74 11.75 -3.46 -8.55
N GLY A 75 10.44 -3.21 -8.45
CA GLY A 75 9.77 -1.99 -8.90
C GLY A 75 9.63 -1.87 -10.41
N GLN A 76 9.87 -2.97 -11.15
CA GLN A 76 9.74 -3.05 -12.60
C GLN A 76 8.73 -4.15 -12.93
N GLY A 77 7.58 -3.75 -13.44
CA GLY A 77 6.54 -4.66 -13.88
C GLY A 77 5.64 -3.99 -14.92
N PRO A 78 4.70 -4.75 -15.50
CA PRO A 78 3.79 -4.25 -16.53
C PRO A 78 2.59 -3.48 -15.95
N TYR A 79 2.55 -3.25 -14.63
CA TYR A 79 1.39 -2.67 -13.95
C TYR A 79 1.50 -1.15 -13.89
N ASP A 80 0.35 -0.45 -13.84
CA ASP A 80 0.32 0.98 -13.52
C ASP A 80 0.95 1.22 -12.15
N TYR A 81 0.61 0.37 -11.18
CA TYR A 81 1.18 0.37 -9.83
C TYR A 81 1.98 -0.91 -9.58
N ASN A 82 3.30 -0.79 -9.68
CA ASN A 82 4.24 -1.88 -9.43
C ASN A 82 4.53 -1.97 -7.93
N VAL A 83 3.88 -2.91 -7.25
CA VAL A 83 3.92 -3.05 -5.80
C VAL A 83 5.23 -3.70 -5.38
N VAL A 84 6.01 -3.01 -4.56
CA VAL A 84 7.32 -3.45 -4.06
C VAL A 84 7.28 -3.94 -2.61
N ALA A 85 6.27 -3.53 -1.83
CA ALA A 85 6.05 -4.03 -0.47
C ALA A 85 4.58 -3.89 -0.07
N ILE A 86 4.10 -4.83 0.75
CA ILE A 86 2.73 -4.87 1.26
C ILE A 86 2.80 -5.04 2.77
N TYR A 87 2.00 -4.25 3.49
CA TYR A 87 1.88 -4.32 4.94
C TYR A 87 0.40 -4.29 5.33
N ASN A 88 -0.06 -5.27 6.09
CA ASN A 88 -1.43 -5.32 6.57
C ASN A 88 -1.50 -5.33 8.10
N TYR A 89 -2.34 -4.49 8.65
CA TYR A 89 -2.73 -4.50 10.05
C TYR A 89 -4.22 -4.85 10.14
N ASN A 90 -4.56 -5.79 11.01
CA ASN A 90 -5.95 -6.13 11.37
C ASN A 90 -6.12 -5.82 12.87
N SER A 91 -6.97 -4.85 13.23
CA SER A 91 -7.24 -4.54 14.64
C SER A 91 -8.15 -5.55 15.36
N GLY A 92 -8.55 -6.64 14.70
CA GLY A 92 -9.51 -7.63 15.20
C GLY A 92 -10.95 -7.44 14.73
N LYS A 93 -11.25 -6.37 13.99
CA LYS A 93 -12.52 -6.15 13.26
C LYS A 93 -12.23 -5.66 11.83
N ALA A 94 -13.14 -5.90 10.90
CA ALA A 94 -13.02 -5.45 9.51
C ALA A 94 -12.81 -3.92 9.39
N GLU A 95 -13.45 -3.15 10.26
CA GLU A 95 -13.42 -1.67 10.28
C GLU A 95 -12.07 -1.07 10.71
N GLY A 96 -11.21 -1.84 11.38
CA GLY A 96 -9.88 -1.38 11.77
C GLY A 96 -8.77 -2.10 11.04
N ARG A 97 -9.05 -2.60 9.82
CA ARG A 97 -8.00 -3.07 8.91
C ARG A 97 -7.36 -1.90 8.19
N ILE A 98 -6.06 -1.97 7.99
CA ILE A 98 -5.30 -1.04 7.17
C ILE A 98 -4.31 -1.84 6.35
N THR A 99 -4.40 -1.74 5.04
CA THR A 99 -3.42 -2.35 4.12
C THR A 99 -2.68 -1.23 3.39
N TYR A 100 -1.35 -1.23 3.51
CA TYR A 100 -0.47 -0.38 2.71
C TYR A 100 0.14 -1.19 1.57
N ALA A 101 0.20 -0.56 0.40
CA ALA A 101 0.96 -1.02 -0.75
C ALA A 101 1.92 0.08 -1.20
N PHE A 102 3.21 -0.21 -1.11
CA PHE A 102 4.27 0.67 -1.54
C PHE A 102 4.58 0.36 -2.99
N CYS A 103 4.44 1.36 -3.86
CA CYS A 103 4.42 1.13 -5.31
C CYS A 103 5.39 2.05 -6.05
N VAL A 104 5.83 1.59 -7.21
CA VAL A 104 6.43 2.43 -8.25
C VAL A 104 5.37 2.68 -9.33
N HIS A 105 5.02 3.95 -9.53
CA HIS A 105 4.05 4.40 -10.52
C HIS A 105 4.71 5.47 -11.38
N ASN A 106 4.80 5.25 -12.70
CA ASN A 106 5.49 6.16 -13.63
C ASN A 106 6.91 6.55 -13.18
N GLY A 107 7.65 5.58 -12.62
CA GLY A 107 9.02 5.78 -12.11
C GLY A 107 9.11 6.54 -10.79
N GLN A 108 7.99 6.93 -10.18
CA GLN A 108 7.92 7.66 -8.92
C GLN A 108 7.40 6.76 -7.78
N PRO A 109 7.88 6.98 -6.54
CA PRO A 109 7.37 6.27 -5.38
C PRO A 109 5.97 6.79 -5.01
N VAL A 110 5.00 5.88 -4.84
CA VAL A 110 3.68 6.19 -4.28
C VAL A 110 3.31 5.17 -3.21
N ALA A 111 2.93 5.65 -2.03
CA ALA A 111 2.37 4.82 -0.97
C ALA A 111 0.85 4.85 -1.05
N LEU A 112 0.25 3.72 -1.37
CA LEU A 112 -1.20 3.54 -1.38
C LEU A 112 -1.68 2.93 -0.07
N VAL A 113 -2.90 3.27 0.31
CA VAL A 113 -3.60 2.71 1.48
C VAL A 113 -4.99 2.25 1.08
N ASN A 114 -5.38 1.11 1.63
CA ASN A 114 -6.72 0.55 1.51
C ASN A 114 -7.28 0.24 2.90
N GLN A 115 -8.45 0.83 3.16
CA GLN A 115 -9.20 0.71 4.41
C GLN A 115 -10.66 0.35 4.13
N THR A 116 -10.97 -0.09 2.91
CA THR A 116 -12.35 -0.38 2.51
C THR A 116 -12.87 -1.57 3.32
N THR A 117 -14.06 -1.43 3.89
CA THR A 117 -14.70 -2.48 4.68
C THR A 117 -15.65 -3.33 3.85
N ASN A 118 -16.38 -2.70 2.94
CA ASN A 118 -17.37 -3.32 2.06
C ASN A 118 -17.30 -2.69 0.66
N GLY A 119 -17.62 -3.46 -0.37
CA GLY A 119 -17.62 -2.99 -1.76
C GLY A 119 -16.30 -3.27 -2.49
N ASN A 120 -15.96 -2.41 -3.46
CA ASN A 120 -14.77 -2.55 -4.29
C ASN A 120 -13.47 -2.48 -3.47
N ASP A 121 -12.40 -3.09 -3.97
CA ASP A 121 -11.07 -2.98 -3.35
C ASP A 121 -10.41 -1.63 -3.67
N VAL A 122 -10.88 -0.57 -3.00
CA VAL A 122 -10.47 0.82 -3.29
C VAL A 122 -9.20 1.22 -2.56
N TRP A 123 -8.18 1.56 -3.34
CA TRP A 123 -6.90 2.13 -2.92
C TRP A 123 -6.89 3.64 -3.12
N THR A 124 -6.25 4.34 -2.20
CA THR A 124 -6.03 5.79 -2.27
C THR A 124 -4.58 6.12 -1.95
N VAL A 125 -4.08 7.29 -2.36
CA VAL A 125 -2.77 7.76 -1.89
C VAL A 125 -2.87 8.03 -0.39
N THR A 126 -1.91 7.51 0.39
CA THR A 126 -1.90 7.74 1.84
C THR A 126 -1.84 9.23 2.17
N GLN A 127 -2.72 9.68 3.06
CA GLN A 127 -2.63 11.02 3.65
C GLN A 127 -1.64 11.06 4.83
N ASN A 128 -1.10 9.91 5.25
CA ASN A 128 -0.09 9.87 6.30
C ASN A 128 1.25 10.37 5.77
N GLN A 129 1.63 11.58 6.18
CA GLN A 129 2.84 12.26 5.71
C GLN A 129 4.13 11.55 6.12
N ASP A 130 4.15 10.87 7.27
CA ASP A 130 5.33 10.10 7.69
C ASP A 130 5.58 8.94 6.73
N VAL A 131 4.52 8.19 6.40
CA VAL A 131 4.59 7.05 5.48
C VAL A 131 4.98 7.50 4.07
N SER A 132 4.29 8.51 3.52
CA SER A 132 4.57 8.96 2.15
C SER A 132 5.97 9.57 2.03
N SER A 133 6.39 10.41 2.96
CA SER A 133 7.70 11.09 2.92
C SER A 133 8.85 10.12 3.15
N ASN A 134 8.74 9.17 4.11
CA ASN A 134 9.80 8.18 4.33
C ASN A 134 9.94 7.23 3.15
N PHE A 135 8.85 6.76 2.55
CA PHE A 135 8.94 5.92 1.38
C PHE A 135 9.60 6.64 0.20
N ALA A 136 9.21 7.89 -0.06
CA ALA A 136 9.83 8.70 -1.10
C ALA A 136 11.33 8.91 -0.85
N LYS A 137 11.72 9.19 0.40
CA LYS A 137 13.13 9.31 0.80
C LYS A 137 13.90 8.01 0.52
N ILE A 138 13.43 6.88 1.03
CA ILE A 138 14.06 5.56 0.85
C ILE A 138 14.19 5.19 -0.64
N PHE A 139 13.16 5.50 -1.43
CA PHE A 139 13.18 5.20 -2.85
C PHE A 139 14.26 5.99 -3.60
N ASN A 140 14.46 7.26 -3.23
CA ASN A 140 15.38 8.19 -3.88
C ASN A 140 16.82 8.11 -3.34
N GLU A 141 17.03 7.49 -2.18
CA GLU A 141 18.38 7.19 -1.69
C GLU A 141 19.08 6.15 -2.58
N ASN A 142 20.39 6.31 -2.78
CA ASN A 142 21.20 5.46 -3.67
C ASN A 142 21.47 4.08 -3.06
#